data_AF-A0A7S6M2F4-F1
#
_entry.id   AF-A0A7S6M2F4-F1
#
_cell.length_a   1.000
_cell.length_b   1.000
_cell.length_c   1.000
_cell.angle_alpha   90.00
_cell.angle_beta   90.00
_cell.angle_gamma   90.00
#
_symmetry.space_group_name_H-M   'P 1'
#
loop_
_entity.id
_entity.type
_entity.pdbx_description
1 polymer ?
#
loop_
_entity_poly.entity_id
_entity_poly.type
_entity_poly.pdbx_seq_one_letter_code
_entity_poly.pdbx_strand_id
1 'polypeptide(L)'
;MLEVFVRSTLAVASRKGIEDFAPTLCVPGREHVAVIAGIPEGVDHREAIQNVIRRNSLESEELLFSLLTGAQEVTVGHWKPGGATRFAQIDLSSEKPVVEFDVPCGWWTLAPPE
;
A
#
# COMPACT_ATOMS: atom_id res chain seq x y z
N MET A 1 3.71 -7.43 -11.05
CA MET A 1 2.59 -6.46 -10.92
C MET A 1 2.90 -5.47 -9.80
N LEU A 2 3.33 -5.97 -8.63
CA LEU A 2 3.96 -5.17 -7.58
C LEU A 2 5.00 -4.18 -8.11
N GLU A 3 5.93 -4.63 -8.96
CA GLU A 3 7.03 -3.82 -9.51
C GLU A 3 6.52 -2.64 -10.36
N VAL A 4 5.43 -2.85 -11.10
CA VAL A 4 4.78 -1.80 -11.90
C VAL A 4 4.11 -0.79 -10.97
N PHE A 5 3.40 -1.28 -9.95
CA PHE A 5 2.71 -0.45 -8.99
C PHE A 5 3.69 0.37 -8.11
N VAL A 6 4.85 -0.19 -7.78
CA VAL A 6 5.97 0.52 -7.13
C VAL A 6 6.44 1.69 -8.00
N ARG A 7 6.65 1.49 -9.31
CA ARG A 7 7.05 2.57 -10.23
C ARG A 7 6.00 3.68 -10.31
N SER A 8 4.72 3.32 -10.33
CA SER A 8 3.62 4.29 -10.29
C SER A 8 3.61 5.07 -8.97
N THR A 9 3.81 4.37 -7.85
CA THR A 9 3.88 4.98 -6.51
C THR A 9 5.04 5.96 -6.39
N LEU A 10 6.23 5.60 -6.87
CA LEU A 10 7.39 6.48 -6.95
C LEU A 10 7.10 7.73 -7.77
N ALA A 11 6.49 7.59 -8.94
CA ALA A 11 6.16 8.72 -9.80
C ALA A 11 5.19 9.71 -9.13
N VAL A 12 4.27 9.21 -8.28
CA VAL A 12 3.36 10.06 -7.49
C VAL A 12 4.10 10.76 -6.37
N ALA A 13 4.88 10.01 -5.57
CA ALA A 13 5.64 10.55 -4.45
C ALA A 13 6.62 11.65 -4.89
N SER A 14 7.34 11.45 -6.01
CA SER A 14 8.28 12.44 -6.54
C SER A 14 7.60 13.72 -7.07
N ARG A 15 6.30 13.68 -7.40
CA ARG A 15 5.58 14.85 -7.94
C ARG A 15 4.86 15.67 -6.89
N LYS A 16 4.28 15.01 -5.88
CA LYS A 16 3.45 15.65 -4.87
C LYS A 16 4.16 15.89 -3.54
N GLY A 17 5.33 15.29 -3.34
CA GLY A 17 5.96 15.25 -2.02
C GLY A 17 5.28 14.21 -1.12
N ILE A 18 5.97 13.83 -0.04
CA ILE A 18 5.49 12.77 0.84
C ILE A 18 4.39 13.26 1.80
N GLU A 19 4.39 14.55 2.13
CA GLU A 19 3.38 15.18 3.00
C GLU A 19 1.96 15.03 2.47
N ASP A 20 1.80 15.02 1.15
CA ASP A 20 0.52 14.85 0.45
C ASP A 20 0.24 13.37 0.09
N PHE A 21 1.08 12.43 0.53
CA PHE A 21 0.92 11.03 0.20
C PHE A 21 -0.19 10.40 1.05
N ALA A 22 -1.33 10.14 0.41
CA ALA A 22 -2.44 9.42 1.02
C ALA A 22 -2.40 7.92 0.68
N PRO A 23 -2.78 7.03 1.62
CA PRO A 23 -2.89 5.61 1.34
C PRO A 23 -3.80 5.35 0.14
N THR A 24 -3.36 4.46 -0.74
CA THR A 24 -4.06 4.12 -1.99
C THR A 24 -4.32 2.63 -2.02
N LEU A 25 -5.53 2.26 -2.44
CA LEU A 25 -5.97 0.89 -2.66
C LEU A 25 -6.43 0.75 -4.12
N CYS A 26 -5.94 -0.26 -4.80
CA CYS A 26 -6.34 -0.64 -6.14
C CYS A 26 -6.87 -2.07 -6.10
N VAL A 27 -8.01 -2.28 -6.74
CA VAL A 27 -8.69 -3.57 -6.87
C VAL A 27 -8.75 -3.88 -8.38
N PRO A 28 -7.71 -4.52 -8.95
CA PRO A 28 -7.60 -4.70 -10.39
C PRO A 28 -8.81 -5.43 -11.01
N GLY A 29 -9.34 -6.44 -10.33
CA GLY A 29 -10.52 -7.19 -10.77
C GLY A 29 -11.80 -6.35 -10.90
N ARG A 30 -11.84 -5.16 -10.29
CA ARG A 30 -12.97 -4.23 -10.34
C ARG A 30 -12.65 -2.95 -11.12
N GLU A 31 -11.47 -2.86 -11.76
CA GLU A 31 -10.96 -1.65 -12.41
C GLU A 31 -11.04 -0.40 -11.50
N HIS A 32 -10.88 -0.61 -10.19
CA HIS A 32 -11.15 0.41 -9.19
C HIS A 32 -9.89 0.84 -8.47
N VAL A 33 -9.69 2.16 -8.34
CA VAL A 33 -8.64 2.77 -7.53
C VAL A 33 -9.28 3.75 -6.56
N ALA A 34 -8.98 3.59 -5.29
CA ALA A 34 -9.45 4.43 -4.19
C ALA A 34 -8.26 5.03 -3.46
N VAL A 35 -8.36 6.33 -3.16
CA VAL A 35 -7.50 6.99 -2.18
C VAL A 35 -8.26 6.99 -0.86
N ILE A 36 -7.61 6.51 0.21
CA ILE A 36 -8.17 6.50 1.55
C ILE A 36 -7.94 7.89 2.14
N ALA A 37 -8.92 8.78 1.92
CA ALA A 37 -8.90 10.15 2.40
C ALA A 37 -9.54 10.30 3.78
N GLY A 38 -9.25 11.42 4.46
CA GLY A 38 -9.89 11.78 5.72
C GLY A 38 -9.46 10.90 6.90
N ILE A 39 -8.28 10.27 6.84
CA ILE A 39 -7.69 9.58 7.99
C ILE A 39 -7.30 10.66 9.01
N PRO A 40 -7.87 10.66 10.23
CA PRO A 40 -7.53 11.64 11.25
C PRO A 40 -6.04 11.61 11.61
N GLU A 41 -5.50 12.75 12.01
CA GLU A 41 -4.11 12.84 12.48
C GLU A 41 -3.88 11.87 13.66
N GLY A 42 -2.77 11.14 13.62
CA GLY A 42 -2.42 10.13 14.63
C GLY A 42 -3.06 8.75 14.43
N VAL A 43 -3.94 8.56 13.43
CA VAL A 43 -4.45 7.23 13.08
C VAL A 43 -3.42 6.48 12.22
N ASP A 44 -3.15 5.23 12.59
CA ASP A 44 -2.21 4.38 11.85
C ASP A 44 -2.78 4.01 10.47
N HIS A 45 -2.10 4.45 9.40
CA HIS A 45 -2.44 4.13 8.02
C HIS A 45 -2.48 2.62 7.75
N ARG A 46 -1.67 1.84 8.48
CA ARG A 46 -1.62 0.37 8.41
C ARG A 46 -2.93 -0.26 8.84
N GLU A 47 -3.56 0.30 9.87
CA GLU A 47 -4.85 -0.18 10.35
C GLU A 47 -5.98 0.33 9.43
N ALA A 48 -5.91 1.60 9.02
CA ALA A 48 -6.91 2.22 8.17
C ALA A 48 -7.14 1.43 6.87
N ILE A 49 -6.07 1.01 6.18
CA ILE A 49 -6.21 0.26 4.93
C ILE A 49 -6.82 -1.12 5.12
N GLN A 50 -6.44 -1.84 6.18
CA GLN A 50 -7.01 -3.15 6.49
C GLN A 50 -8.50 -3.02 6.86
N ASN A 51 -8.87 -1.94 7.57
CA ASN A 51 -10.26 -1.64 7.90
C ASN A 51 -11.08 -1.29 6.65
N VAL A 52 -10.52 -0.56 5.68
CA VAL A 52 -11.18 -0.30 4.39
C VAL A 52 -11.42 -1.61 3.63
N ILE A 53 -10.43 -2.50 3.58
CA ILE A 53 -10.57 -3.80 2.91
C ILE A 53 -11.72 -4.61 3.51
N ARG A 54 -11.76 -4.73 4.85
CA ARG A 54 -12.82 -5.47 5.56
C ARG A 54 -14.21 -4.86 5.38
N ARG A 55 -14.33 -3.53 5.56
CA ARG A 55 -15.62 -2.82 5.45
C ARG A 55 -16.25 -2.91 4.06
N ASN A 56 -15.44 -3.12 3.03
CA ASN A 56 -15.89 -3.23 1.65
C ASN A 56 -15.92 -4.68 1.12
N SER A 57 -15.70 -5.66 2.00
CA SER A 57 -15.68 -7.09 1.65
C SER A 57 -14.73 -7.40 0.47
N LEU A 58 -13.49 -6.91 0.58
CA LEU A 58 -12.45 -7.02 -0.46
C LEU A 58 -11.39 -8.09 -0.14
N GLU A 59 -11.54 -8.87 0.94
CA GLU A 59 -10.56 -9.87 1.38
C GLU A 59 -10.32 -10.98 0.35
N SER A 60 -11.34 -11.28 -0.46
CA SER A 60 -11.29 -12.27 -1.52
C SER A 60 -10.82 -11.72 -2.87
N GLU A 61 -10.43 -10.46 -2.94
CA GLU A 61 -9.99 -9.81 -4.19
C GLU A 61 -8.47 -9.77 -4.28
N GLU A 62 -7.94 -9.66 -5.50
CA GLU A 62 -6.56 -9.21 -5.71
C GLU A 62 -6.48 -7.72 -5.38
N LEU A 63 -5.51 -7.33 -4.55
CA LEU A 63 -5.34 -5.95 -4.11
C LEU A 63 -3.90 -5.49 -4.34
N LEU A 64 -3.78 -4.25 -4.80
CA LEU A 64 -2.53 -3.49 -4.77
C LEU A 64 -2.74 -2.31 -3.84
N PHE A 65 -1.76 -2.02 -3.00
CA PHE A 65 -1.88 -0.86 -2.11
C PHE A 65 -0.55 -0.19 -1.84
N SER A 66 -0.62 1.07 -1.46
CA SER A 66 0.53 1.84 -0.99
C SER A 66 0.12 2.75 0.15
N LEU A 67 0.97 2.91 1.15
CA LEU A 67 0.70 3.72 2.34
C LEU A 67 2.00 4.17 3.01
N LEU A 68 1.94 5.27 3.74
CA LEU A 68 3.04 5.65 4.63
C LEU A 68 3.15 4.67 5.78
N THR A 69 4.36 4.17 6.01
CA THR A 69 4.72 3.33 7.17
C THR A 69 5.77 3.99 8.07
N GLY A 70 6.29 5.15 7.66
CA GLY A 70 7.16 6.02 8.44
C GLY A 70 7.17 7.43 7.84
N ALA A 71 7.95 8.34 8.42
CA ALA A 71 7.99 9.75 8.01
C ALA A 71 8.50 9.95 6.56
N GLN A 72 9.36 9.06 6.09
CA GLN A 72 9.92 9.06 4.73
C GLN A 72 9.83 7.69 4.07
N GLU A 73 8.85 6.89 4.48
CA GLU A 73 8.77 5.48 4.11
C GLU A 73 7.38 5.12 3.62
N VAL A 74 7.33 4.51 2.43
CA VAL A 74 6.11 3.99 1.83
C VAL A 74 6.23 2.48 1.72
N THR A 75 5.27 1.76 2.29
CA THR A 75 5.09 0.34 1.98
C THR A 75 4.14 0.20 0.81
N VAL A 76 4.50 -0.67 -0.14
CA VAL A 76 3.68 -1.09 -1.26
C VAL A 76 3.42 -2.58 -1.13
N GLY A 77 2.16 -3.00 -1.26
CA GLY A 77 1.79 -4.40 -1.14
C GLY A 77 1.03 -4.91 -2.36
N HIS A 78 1.23 -6.21 -2.63
CA HIS A 78 0.47 -6.98 -3.58
C HIS A 78 -0.12 -8.20 -2.88
N TRP A 79 -1.42 -8.11 -2.64
CA TRP A 79 -2.23 -9.16 -2.05
C TRP A 79 -2.92 -9.97 -3.15
N LYS A 80 -2.88 -11.30 -3.01
CA LYS A 80 -3.59 -12.22 -3.90
C LYS A 80 -4.33 -13.27 -3.08
N PRO A 81 -5.60 -13.58 -3.43
CA PRO A 81 -6.28 -14.75 -2.90
C PRO A 81 -5.48 -16.02 -3.18
N GLY A 82 -5.34 -16.90 -2.18
CA GLY A 82 -4.60 -18.16 -2.30
C GLY A 82 -3.08 -18.02 -2.52
N GLY A 83 -2.50 -16.84 -2.35
CA GLY A 83 -1.07 -16.58 -2.53
C GLY A 83 -0.44 -15.83 -1.36
N ALA A 84 0.88 -15.96 -1.21
CA ALA A 84 1.61 -15.14 -0.25
C ALA A 84 1.57 -13.66 -0.67
N THR A 85 1.29 -12.78 0.27
CA THR A 85 1.38 -11.33 0.04
C THR A 85 2.83 -10.94 -0.16
N ARG A 86 3.09 -10.15 -1.20
CA ARG A 86 4.42 -9.59 -1.46
C ARG A 86 4.42 -8.12 -1.12
N PHE A 87 5.52 -7.65 -0.53
CA PHE A 87 5.69 -6.28 -0.12
C PHE A 87 6.95 -5.70 -0.74
N ALA A 88 6.93 -4.38 -0.94
CA ALA A 88 8.10 -3.59 -1.21
C ALA A 88 8.09 -2.38 -0.29
N GLN A 89 9.28 -1.92 0.10
CA GLN A 89 9.47 -0.73 0.89
C GLN A 89 10.22 0.30 0.07
N ILE A 90 9.73 1.53 0.09
CA ILE A 90 10.32 2.65 -0.61
C ILE A 90 10.81 3.62 0.46
N ASP A 91 12.12 3.83 0.52
CA ASP A 91 12.75 4.87 1.32
C ASP A 91 12.93 6.13 0.46
N LEU A 92 12.29 7.21 0.89
CA LEU A 92 12.27 8.52 0.25
C LEU A 92 13.14 9.56 0.99
N SER A 93 13.97 9.13 1.95
CA SER A 93 14.82 10.01 2.76
C SER A 93 15.97 10.67 2.00
N SER A 94 16.25 10.24 0.77
CA SER A 94 17.31 10.78 -0.08
C SER A 94 16.78 11.18 -1.46
N GLU A 95 17.58 11.97 -2.21
CA GLU A 95 17.22 12.41 -3.57
C GLU A 95 16.97 11.24 -4.55
N LYS A 96 17.55 10.06 -4.25
CA LYS A 96 17.36 8.84 -5.04
C LYS A 96 16.61 7.82 -4.20
N PRO A 97 15.31 7.62 -4.43
CA PRO A 97 14.53 6.62 -3.70
C PRO A 97 15.18 5.24 -3.77
N VAL A 98 15.27 4.57 -2.62
CA VAL A 98 15.72 3.19 -2.51
C VAL A 98 14.49 2.30 -2.42
N VAL A 99 14.46 1.22 -3.20
CA VAL A 99 13.38 0.24 -3.18
C VAL A 99 13.93 -1.11 -2.75
N GLU A 100 13.33 -1.69 -1.71
CA GLU A 100 13.57 -3.05 -1.28
C GLU A 100 12.32 -3.90 -1.54
N PHE A 101 12.49 -5.09 -2.10
CA PHE A 101 11.41 -6.01 -2.41
C PHE A 101 11.44 -7.22 -1.47
N ASP A 102 10.28 -7.87 -1.34
CA ASP A 102 10.08 -9.08 -0.52
C ASP A 102 10.40 -8.84 0.97
N VAL A 103 10.14 -7.62 1.43
CA VAL A 103 10.31 -7.23 2.83
C VAL A 103 9.27 -7.94 3.73
N PRO A 104 9.67 -8.39 4.92
CA PRO A 104 8.73 -8.95 5.89
C PRO A 104 7.81 -7.85 6.42
N CYS A 105 6.51 -8.14 6.47
CA CYS A 105 5.50 -7.16 6.86
C CYS A 105 4.69 -7.66 8.07
N GLY A 106 5.23 -7.49 9.27
CA GLY A 106 4.63 -8.03 10.51
C GLY A 106 3.34 -7.34 10.96
N TRP A 107 3.03 -6.15 10.41
CA TRP A 107 1.80 -5.41 10.73
C TRP A 107 0.63 -5.80 9.82
N TRP A 108 0.89 -6.50 8.71
CA TRP A 108 -0.14 -6.96 7.81
C TRP A 108 -0.77 -8.24 8.35
N THR A 109 -2.05 -8.16 8.73
CA THR A 109 -2.74 -9.23 9.48
C THR A 109 -3.80 -9.96 8.68
N LEU A 110 -4.13 -9.47 7.48
CA LEU A 110 -5.04 -10.20 6.61
C LEU A 110 -4.38 -11.53 6.21
N ALA A 111 -5.13 -12.62 6.33
CA ALA A 111 -4.76 -13.95 5.84
C ALA A 111 -5.46 -14.21 4.50
N PRO A 112 -4.78 -14.84 3.52
CA PRO A 112 -5.44 -15.20 2.26
C PRO A 112 -6.69 -16.02 2.60
N PRO A 113 -7.82 -15.82 1.89
CA PRO A 113 -9.00 -16.66 2.08
C PRO A 113 -8.61 -18.14 1.93
N GLU A 114 -9.12 -18.98 2.83
CA GLU A 114 -8.95 -20.45 2.82
C GLU A 114 -9.59 -21.11 1.59
#